data_AF-A0A319CKU4-F1
#
_entry.id   AF-A0A319CKU4-F1
#
_cell.length_a   1.000
_cell.length_b   1.000
_cell.length_c   1.000
_cell.angle_alpha   90.00
_cell.angle_beta   90.00
_cell.angle_gamma   90.00
#
_symmetry.space_group_name_H-M   'P 1'
#
loop_
_entity.id
_entity.type
_entity.pdbx_description
1 polymer ?
#
loop_
_entity_poly.entity_id
_entity_poly.type
_entity_poly.pdbx_seq_one_letter_code
_entity_poly.pdbx_strand_id
1 'polypeptide(L)'
;MAHQVDRICWDVLTSNLVFQSHPSADVDEVTNLYFRFRPQQGQDIGRFADSLAHAIASETERERGEYPARYDPLQRHDLILADEIAQKIQPLAYAWCQNDRWGFDWKVTNSSELCRHVESKGFACGCPLPYRERLGSAFLRQYQDNDCFEFFQVNGDAFFNLQVVNALLVLGEMETVLQLCAHPAIDLREWMEVRECYDTEPEVGWDKVFEVTLDFYLLLNLLHGFPELREGSKIGSDDYRDTKMYQKTLFLWTQMHSQAEVPSQFYRRFFGLEDHFEVPLTIQRHFHLPVFAKLLAEEQARERNRVPHDDDDPYEPYLHLDEDNFPFGKVPFEMFLTCDTEAPYYRSTLEIARVEAYLRHLGLPQELVLEIMAWTEYD
;
A
#
# COMPACT_ATOMS: atom_id res chain seq x y z
N MET A 1 -19.16 -6.85 1.74
CA MET A 1 -19.30 -5.81 0.69
C MET A 1 -20.74 -5.78 0.22
N ALA A 2 -21.48 -4.73 0.56
CA ALA A 2 -22.83 -4.51 0.07
C ALA A 2 -22.75 -4.07 -1.41
N HIS A 3 -22.85 -5.03 -2.32
CA HIS A 3 -23.13 -4.70 -3.71
C HIS A 3 -24.57 -4.15 -3.72
N GLN A 4 -24.74 -2.84 -3.61
CA GLN A 4 -26.04 -2.19 -3.87
C GLN A 4 -26.22 -2.10 -5.39
N VAL A 5 -26.22 -3.26 -6.08
CA VAL A 5 -26.34 -3.40 -7.55
C VAL A 5 -27.45 -2.50 -8.07
N ASP A 6 -28.56 -2.48 -7.34
CA ASP A 6 -29.80 -1.86 -7.78
C ASP A 6 -29.85 -0.33 -7.59
N ARG A 7 -28.89 0.26 -6.86
CA ARG A 7 -28.92 1.70 -6.51
C ARG A 7 -27.83 2.53 -7.18
N ILE A 8 -26.73 1.90 -7.58
CA ILE A 8 -25.60 2.56 -8.25
C ILE A 8 -25.61 2.15 -9.73
N CYS A 9 -25.48 3.13 -10.62
CA CYS A 9 -25.57 2.92 -12.07
C CYS A 9 -24.28 2.30 -12.66
N TRP A 10 -23.86 1.13 -12.16
CA TRP A 10 -22.66 0.42 -12.62
C TRP A 10 -22.71 0.09 -14.11
N ASP A 11 -23.86 -0.34 -14.63
CA ASP A 11 -24.05 -0.63 -16.06
C ASP A 11 -23.79 0.59 -16.96
N VAL A 12 -24.10 1.78 -16.47
CA VAL A 12 -23.84 3.03 -17.18
C VAL A 12 -22.34 3.30 -17.26
N LEU A 13 -21.60 3.06 -16.17
CA LEU A 13 -20.14 3.20 -16.17
C LEU A 13 -19.47 2.16 -17.07
N THR A 14 -19.79 0.87 -16.90
CA THR A 14 -19.14 -0.24 -17.60
C THR A 14 -19.42 -0.19 -19.11
N SER A 15 -20.62 0.20 -19.54
CA SER A 15 -20.96 0.34 -20.96
C SER A 15 -20.18 1.46 -21.68
N ASN A 16 -19.60 2.41 -20.92
CA ASN A 16 -18.74 3.48 -21.41
C ASN A 16 -17.25 3.11 -21.42
N LEU A 17 -16.91 1.91 -20.97
CA LEU A 17 -15.54 1.39 -20.91
C LEU A 17 -15.34 0.21 -21.86
N VAL A 18 -14.11 0.04 -22.32
CA VAL A 18 -13.67 -1.08 -23.15
C VAL A 18 -12.32 -1.57 -22.65
N PHE A 19 -12.20 -2.87 -22.49
CA PHE A 19 -10.93 -3.51 -22.18
C PHE A 19 -10.02 -3.52 -23.42
N GLN A 20 -8.75 -3.20 -23.21
CA GLN A 20 -7.71 -3.34 -24.23
C GLN A 20 -6.49 -4.03 -23.61
N SER A 21 -6.00 -5.06 -24.28
CA SER A 21 -4.82 -5.84 -23.90
C SER A 21 -3.65 -5.45 -24.77
N HIS A 22 -2.57 -4.98 -24.16
CA HIS A 22 -1.34 -4.55 -24.84
C HIS A 22 -0.13 -5.16 -24.14
N PRO A 23 0.08 -6.49 -24.23
CA PRO A 23 1.13 -7.18 -23.47
C PRO A 23 2.55 -6.95 -24.02
N SER A 24 2.72 -6.23 -25.15
CA SER A 24 4.03 -5.98 -25.75
C SER A 24 4.69 -4.74 -25.15
N ALA A 25 6.00 -4.83 -24.85
CA ALA A 25 6.81 -3.70 -24.40
C ALA A 25 6.99 -2.59 -25.46
N ASP A 26 6.68 -2.89 -26.72
CA ASP A 26 6.83 -1.97 -27.86
C ASP A 26 5.62 -1.04 -28.05
N VAL A 27 4.52 -1.28 -27.33
CA VAL A 27 3.31 -0.46 -27.38
C VAL A 27 3.30 0.48 -26.18
N ASP A 28 2.98 1.75 -26.41
CA ASP A 28 2.96 2.76 -25.34
C ASP A 28 1.75 2.55 -24.43
N GLU A 29 0.62 2.13 -25.00
CA GLU A 29 -0.57 1.71 -24.27
C GLU A 29 -0.31 0.51 -23.34
N VAL A 30 -1.11 0.42 -22.27
CA VAL A 30 -1.01 -0.61 -21.23
C VAL A 30 -2.25 -1.49 -21.29
N THR A 31 -2.17 -2.71 -20.78
CA THR A 31 -3.39 -3.50 -20.55
C THR A 31 -4.26 -2.79 -19.53
N ASN A 32 -5.47 -2.34 -19.91
CA ASN A 32 -6.37 -1.61 -19.01
C ASN A 32 -7.80 -1.47 -19.56
N LEU A 33 -8.69 -0.89 -18.74
CA LEU A 33 -9.98 -0.35 -19.18
C LEU A 33 -9.84 1.09 -19.68
N TYR A 34 -10.38 1.35 -20.87
CA TYR A 34 -10.33 2.64 -21.53
C TYR A 34 -11.73 3.19 -21.80
N PHE A 35 -11.87 4.51 -21.71
CA PHE A 35 -13.08 5.19 -22.12
C PHE A 35 -13.32 5.06 -23.63
N ARG A 36 -14.57 4.79 -24.02
CA ARG A 36 -14.97 4.64 -25.43
C ARG A 36 -15.09 5.98 -26.18
N PHE A 37 -15.10 7.09 -25.47
CA PHE A 37 -15.33 8.46 -25.97
C PHE A 37 -16.59 8.61 -26.84
N ARG A 38 -17.71 8.03 -26.41
CA ARG A 38 -18.99 8.12 -27.12
C ARG A 38 -19.63 9.51 -26.95
N PRO A 39 -20.49 9.94 -27.90
CA PRO A 39 -21.42 11.04 -27.65
C PRO A 39 -22.21 10.78 -26.36
N GLN A 40 -22.40 11.80 -25.52
CA GLN A 40 -23.03 11.73 -24.19
C GLN A 40 -22.27 11.00 -23.07
N GLN A 41 -21.09 10.42 -23.32
CA GLN A 41 -20.35 9.69 -22.27
C GLN A 41 -20.10 10.53 -21.01
N GLY A 42 -19.78 11.82 -21.14
CA GLY A 42 -19.63 12.69 -19.96
C GLY A 42 -20.89 12.80 -19.10
N GLN A 43 -22.08 12.76 -19.70
CA GLN A 43 -23.36 12.76 -18.97
C GLN A 43 -23.59 11.43 -18.26
N ASP A 44 -23.22 10.32 -18.90
CA ASP A 44 -23.33 8.98 -18.32
C ASP A 44 -22.40 8.81 -17.10
N ILE A 45 -21.15 9.28 -17.21
CA ILE A 45 -20.21 9.28 -16.08
C ILE A 45 -20.73 10.17 -14.94
N GLY A 46 -21.31 11.34 -15.27
CA GLY A 46 -21.96 12.20 -14.28
C GLY A 46 -23.11 11.48 -13.55
N ARG A 47 -23.97 10.77 -14.29
CA ARG A 47 -25.07 9.98 -13.68
C ARG A 47 -24.55 8.87 -12.76
N PHE A 48 -23.48 8.18 -13.15
CA PHE A 48 -22.84 7.20 -12.28
C PHE A 48 -22.35 7.85 -10.98
N ALA A 49 -21.57 8.93 -11.09
CA ALA A 49 -21.03 9.65 -9.93
C ALA A 49 -22.14 10.16 -9.00
N ASP A 50 -23.21 10.74 -9.56
CA ASP A 50 -24.37 11.16 -8.79
C ASP A 50 -25.02 9.98 -8.07
N SER A 51 -25.25 8.85 -8.76
CA SER A 51 -25.85 7.66 -8.14
C SER A 51 -25.00 7.08 -7.01
N LEU A 52 -23.68 7.07 -7.17
CA LEU A 52 -22.73 6.61 -6.15
C LEU A 52 -22.77 7.54 -4.92
N ALA A 53 -22.70 8.85 -5.14
CA ALA A 53 -22.75 9.83 -4.05
C ALA A 53 -24.08 9.75 -3.26
N HIS A 54 -25.21 9.62 -3.95
CA HIS A 54 -26.51 9.44 -3.30
C HIS A 54 -26.59 8.12 -2.51
N ALA A 55 -26.05 7.03 -3.06
CA ALA A 55 -26.02 5.74 -2.37
C ALA A 55 -25.18 5.81 -1.09
N ILE A 56 -23.98 6.40 -1.15
CA ILE A 56 -23.12 6.61 0.02
C ILE A 56 -23.84 7.47 1.06
N ALA A 57 -24.39 8.62 0.68
CA ALA A 57 -25.10 9.49 1.62
C ALA A 57 -26.28 8.80 2.31
N SER A 58 -27.12 8.09 1.53
CA SER A 58 -28.26 7.35 2.06
C SER A 58 -27.81 6.22 3.01
N GLU A 59 -26.72 5.54 2.69
CA GLU A 59 -26.21 4.44 3.51
C GLU A 59 -25.54 4.96 4.79
N THR A 60 -24.82 6.07 4.71
CA THR A 60 -24.27 6.75 5.89
C THR A 60 -25.38 7.19 6.84
N GLU A 61 -26.48 7.76 6.35
CA GLU A 61 -27.63 8.12 7.18
C GLU A 61 -28.29 6.89 7.81
N ARG A 62 -28.47 5.82 7.04
CA ARG A 62 -29.04 4.55 7.50
C ARG A 62 -28.19 3.96 8.62
N GLU A 63 -26.90 3.81 8.38
CA GLU A 63 -25.93 3.25 9.32
C GLU A 63 -25.84 4.11 10.58
N ARG A 64 -25.74 5.44 10.44
CA ARG A 64 -25.71 6.35 11.59
C ARG A 64 -26.98 6.23 12.45
N GLY A 65 -28.12 5.92 11.84
CA GLY A 65 -29.40 5.72 12.52
C GLY A 65 -29.46 4.48 13.42
N GLU A 66 -28.53 3.52 13.26
CA GLU A 66 -28.43 2.33 14.13
C GLU A 66 -27.85 2.67 15.51
N TYR A 67 -27.20 3.83 15.63
CA TYR A 67 -26.48 4.27 16.82
C TYR A 67 -27.19 5.43 17.54
N PRO A 68 -27.02 5.58 18.88
CA PRO A 68 -27.53 6.72 19.63
C PRO A 68 -27.26 8.08 18.97
N ALA A 69 -28.24 8.98 18.95
CA ALA A 69 -28.08 10.31 18.36
C ALA A 69 -27.10 11.20 19.14
N ARG A 70 -26.85 10.89 20.42
CA ARG A 70 -25.95 11.62 21.31
C ARG A 70 -25.23 10.65 22.22
N TYR A 71 -24.01 11.01 22.57
CA TYR A 71 -23.16 10.30 23.52
C TYR A 71 -22.72 11.27 24.61
N ASP A 72 -22.49 10.74 25.80
CA ASP A 72 -21.88 11.50 26.89
C ASP A 72 -20.37 11.62 26.63
N PRO A 73 -19.77 12.80 26.86
CA PRO A 73 -18.33 12.97 26.69
C PRO A 73 -17.53 12.06 27.64
N LEU A 74 -16.61 11.32 27.05
CA LEU A 74 -15.68 10.44 27.76
C LEU A 74 -14.79 11.22 28.74
N GLN A 75 -14.49 10.62 29.89
CA GLN A 75 -13.54 11.16 30.86
C GLN A 75 -12.12 10.66 30.60
N ARG A 76 -11.12 11.40 31.09
CA ARG A 76 -9.70 11.07 30.92
C ARG A 76 -9.31 9.67 31.39
N HIS A 77 -9.97 9.16 32.42
CA HIS A 77 -9.64 7.88 33.04
C HIS A 77 -10.57 6.74 32.59
N ASP A 78 -11.51 7.03 31.69
CA ASP A 78 -12.41 6.01 31.17
C ASP A 78 -11.62 5.03 30.30
N LEU A 79 -11.89 3.75 30.49
CA LEU A 79 -11.34 2.69 29.65
C LEU A 79 -12.16 2.64 28.36
N ILE A 80 -11.63 3.21 27.29
CA ILE A 80 -12.30 3.31 25.98
C ILE A 80 -12.22 1.97 25.26
N LEU A 81 -11.04 1.37 25.26
CA LEU A 81 -10.84 0.06 24.66
C LEU A 81 -10.99 -1.01 25.75
N ALA A 82 -12.19 -1.56 25.88
CA ALA A 82 -12.45 -2.75 26.68
C ALA A 82 -11.60 -3.94 26.20
N ASP A 83 -11.48 -4.98 27.02
CA ASP A 83 -10.59 -6.11 26.73
C ASP A 83 -10.94 -6.80 25.39
N GLU A 84 -12.23 -6.88 25.06
CA GLU A 84 -12.73 -7.48 23.81
C GLU A 84 -12.26 -6.72 22.58
N ILE A 85 -12.33 -5.38 22.61
CA ILE A 85 -11.89 -4.52 21.50
C ILE A 85 -10.36 -4.50 21.44
N ALA A 86 -9.70 -4.38 22.59
CA ALA A 86 -8.25 -4.38 22.68
C ALA A 86 -7.64 -5.67 22.11
N GLN A 87 -8.28 -6.83 22.31
CA GLN A 87 -7.85 -8.10 21.73
C GLN A 87 -7.91 -8.12 20.21
N LYS A 88 -8.90 -7.46 19.60
CA LYS A 88 -9.02 -7.33 18.13
C LYS A 88 -7.96 -6.39 17.56
N ILE A 89 -7.68 -5.28 18.26
CA ILE A 89 -6.75 -4.24 17.81
C ILE A 89 -5.29 -4.68 18.00
N GLN A 90 -4.96 -5.40 19.07
CA GLN A 90 -3.57 -5.72 19.42
C GLN A 90 -2.74 -6.39 18.30
N PRO A 91 -3.26 -7.36 17.52
CA PRO A 91 -2.52 -7.92 16.37
C PRO A 91 -2.26 -6.90 15.26
N LEU A 92 -3.18 -5.95 15.05
CA LEU A 92 -2.98 -4.85 14.11
C LEU A 92 -1.92 -3.89 14.67
N ALA A 93 -2.01 -3.61 15.99
CA ALA A 93 -1.08 -2.74 16.69
C ALA A 93 0.35 -3.24 16.64
N TYR A 94 0.53 -4.56 16.71
CA TYR A 94 1.84 -5.17 16.53
C TYR A 94 2.41 -4.87 15.16
N ALA A 95 1.63 -5.01 14.09
CA ALA A 95 2.08 -4.81 12.72
C ALA A 95 2.54 -3.37 12.46
N TRP A 96 1.75 -2.35 12.82
CA TRP A 96 2.19 -0.97 12.62
C TRP A 96 3.34 -0.55 13.55
N CYS A 97 3.49 -1.19 14.73
CA CYS A 97 4.68 -1.01 15.56
C CYS A 97 5.97 -1.57 14.91
N GLN A 98 5.88 -2.44 13.91
CA GLN A 98 7.05 -2.92 13.15
C GLN A 98 7.50 -1.95 12.05
N ASN A 99 6.82 -0.82 11.88
CA ASN A 99 7.30 0.22 10.98
C ASN A 99 8.41 1.03 11.67
N ASP A 100 9.60 1.00 11.08
CA ASP A 100 10.81 1.62 11.63
C ASP A 100 10.67 3.13 11.92
N ARG A 101 9.75 3.82 11.23
CA ARG A 101 9.48 5.25 11.50
C ARG A 101 9.00 5.51 12.93
N TRP A 102 8.41 4.51 13.59
CA TRP A 102 8.01 4.61 14.99
C TRP A 102 9.18 4.46 15.98
N GLY A 103 10.30 3.87 15.55
CA GLY A 103 11.43 3.54 16.44
C GLY A 103 11.06 2.54 17.55
N PHE A 104 10.02 1.73 17.34
CA PHE A 104 9.50 0.73 18.28
C PHE A 104 9.81 -0.72 17.91
N ASP A 105 10.25 -0.95 16.67
CA ASP A 105 10.49 -2.22 16.01
C ASP A 105 11.25 -3.21 16.91
N TRP A 106 12.38 -2.79 17.49
CA TRP A 106 13.23 -3.63 18.33
C TRP A 106 12.68 -3.86 19.75
N LYS A 107 11.66 -3.11 20.17
CA LYS A 107 11.19 -3.06 21.57
C LYS A 107 9.83 -3.73 21.77
N VAL A 108 8.97 -3.68 20.75
CA VAL A 108 7.61 -4.22 20.83
C VAL A 108 7.64 -5.72 20.55
N THR A 109 7.12 -6.50 21.50
CA THR A 109 7.09 -7.96 21.38
C THR A 109 5.71 -8.44 20.92
N ASN A 110 5.68 -9.49 20.10
CA ASN A 110 4.43 -10.15 19.73
C ASN A 110 3.88 -10.95 20.93
N SER A 111 3.15 -10.28 21.80
CA SER A 111 2.41 -10.89 22.91
C SER A 111 0.97 -11.15 22.46
N SER A 112 0.42 -12.30 22.81
CA SER A 112 -1.02 -12.57 22.68
C SER A 112 -1.83 -12.06 23.88
N GLU A 113 -1.17 -11.79 25.02
CA GLU A 113 -1.82 -11.26 26.21
C GLU A 113 -1.94 -9.73 26.13
N LEU A 114 -3.06 -9.21 26.61
CA LEU A 114 -3.29 -7.77 26.76
C LEU A 114 -2.29 -7.16 27.75
N CYS A 115 -1.90 -5.90 27.50
CA CYS A 115 -1.03 -5.17 28.40
C CYS A 115 -1.64 -4.99 29.80
N ARG A 116 -0.95 -5.50 30.82
CA ARG A 116 -1.30 -5.33 32.25
C ARG A 116 -0.47 -4.24 32.95
N HIS A 117 0.41 -3.56 32.22
CA HIS A 117 1.36 -2.58 32.78
C HIS A 117 0.71 -1.20 32.94
N VAL A 118 -0.08 -1.00 34.00
CA VAL A 118 -0.83 0.24 34.26
C VAL A 118 0.07 1.47 34.52
N GLU A 119 1.23 1.26 35.14
CA GLU A 119 2.15 2.33 35.54
C GLU A 119 3.22 2.68 34.48
N SER A 120 3.29 1.92 33.40
CA SER A 120 4.31 2.11 32.35
C SER A 120 4.15 3.47 31.65
N LYS A 121 5.27 4.13 31.35
CA LYS A 121 5.26 5.38 30.57
C LYS A 121 5.34 5.07 29.07
N GLY A 122 4.30 5.45 28.33
CA GLY A 122 4.19 5.21 26.88
C GLY A 122 4.47 3.75 26.53
N PHE A 123 5.32 3.53 25.53
CA PHE A 123 5.73 2.22 25.04
C PHE A 123 6.85 1.55 25.85
N ALA A 124 7.16 2.02 27.07
CA ALA A 124 8.21 1.42 27.90
C ALA A 124 7.94 -0.04 28.29
N CYS A 125 6.69 -0.51 28.20
CA CYS A 125 6.34 -1.89 28.52
C CYS A 125 6.60 -2.89 27.38
N GLY A 126 6.91 -2.44 26.16
CA GLY A 126 7.13 -3.33 25.00
C GLY A 126 5.86 -4.08 24.54
N CYS A 127 4.68 -3.68 25.01
CA CYS A 127 3.41 -4.24 24.55
C CYS A 127 2.94 -3.52 23.27
N PRO A 128 2.34 -4.24 22.30
CA PRO A 128 1.83 -3.62 21.07
C PRO A 128 0.73 -2.59 21.32
N LEU A 129 -0.13 -2.86 22.31
CA LEU A 129 -1.19 -1.94 22.73
C LEU A 129 -1.07 -1.69 24.25
N PRO A 130 -0.29 -0.69 24.68
CA PRO A 130 -0.10 -0.39 26.10
C PRO A 130 -1.43 -0.02 26.79
N TYR A 131 -1.55 -0.33 28.10
CA TYR A 131 -2.78 -0.06 28.85
C TYR A 131 -3.21 1.42 28.80
N ARG A 132 -2.25 2.35 28.86
CA ARG A 132 -2.53 3.79 28.81
C ARG A 132 -3.12 4.25 27.49
N GLU A 133 -2.79 3.57 26.39
CA GLU A 133 -3.31 3.87 25.06
C GLU A 133 -4.76 3.41 24.87
N ARG A 134 -5.31 2.71 25.87
CA ARG A 134 -6.72 2.30 25.94
C ARG A 134 -7.60 3.30 26.68
N LEU A 135 -7.01 4.30 27.34
CA LEU A 135 -7.72 5.25 28.20
C LEU A 135 -8.13 6.52 27.42
N GLY A 136 -9.18 7.19 27.89
CA GLY A 136 -9.68 8.43 27.29
C GLY A 136 -8.61 9.51 27.19
N SER A 137 -7.67 9.56 28.15
CA SER A 137 -6.55 10.50 28.14
C SER A 137 -5.65 10.39 26.90
N ALA A 138 -5.56 9.21 26.29
CA ALA A 138 -4.72 9.00 25.12
C ALA A 138 -5.32 9.65 23.87
N PHE A 139 -6.64 9.54 23.70
CA PHE A 139 -7.37 10.18 22.59
C PHE A 139 -7.55 11.69 22.74
N LEU A 140 -7.22 12.25 23.90
CA LEU A 140 -7.26 13.70 24.17
C LEU A 140 -5.96 14.43 23.82
N ARG A 141 -4.96 13.71 23.29
CA ARG A 141 -3.73 14.31 22.76
C ARG A 141 -4.08 15.04 21.46
N GLN A 142 -3.72 16.31 21.38
CA GLN A 142 -4.02 17.15 20.23
C GLN A 142 -2.89 17.08 19.20
N TYR A 143 -3.24 17.27 17.93
CA TYR A 143 -2.26 17.55 16.90
C TYR A 143 -1.48 18.82 17.24
N GLN A 144 -0.18 18.81 16.96
CA GLN A 144 0.69 19.97 17.09
C GLN A 144 1.40 20.19 15.77
N ASP A 145 1.40 21.44 15.29
CA ASP A 145 2.21 21.84 14.15
C ASP A 145 3.70 21.53 14.44
N ASN A 146 4.40 20.96 13.46
CA ASN A 146 5.80 20.56 13.56
C ASN A 146 6.57 20.91 12.30
N ASP A 147 7.89 21.05 12.43
CA ASP A 147 8.78 21.16 11.28
C ASP A 147 8.94 19.79 10.59
N CYS A 148 9.45 19.79 9.37
CA CYS A 148 9.70 18.56 8.62
C CYS A 148 10.65 17.64 9.36
N PHE A 149 10.41 16.33 9.25
CA PHE A 149 11.14 15.25 9.94
C PHE A 149 10.92 15.17 11.47
N GLU A 150 10.13 16.07 12.08
CA GLU A 150 9.84 16.05 13.51
C GLU A 150 8.49 15.40 13.86
N PHE A 151 7.70 14.96 12.86
CA PHE A 151 6.33 14.48 13.05
C PHE A 151 6.23 13.38 14.12
N PHE A 152 7.00 12.30 14.01
CA PHE A 152 6.94 11.20 14.98
C PHE A 152 7.40 11.61 16.39
N GLN A 153 8.32 12.58 16.49
CA GLN A 153 8.80 13.07 17.77
C GLN A 153 7.74 13.93 18.48
N VAL A 154 7.02 14.76 17.73
CA VAL A 154 6.04 15.72 18.27
C VAL A 154 4.66 15.09 18.43
N ASN A 155 4.23 14.33 17.42
CA ASN A 155 2.89 13.82 17.25
C ASN A 155 2.76 12.30 17.41
N GLY A 156 3.87 11.54 17.55
CA GLY A 156 3.85 10.07 17.55
C GLY A 156 2.86 9.44 18.54
N ASP A 157 2.82 9.93 19.78
CA ASP A 157 1.86 9.43 20.79
C ASP A 157 0.40 9.68 20.38
N ALA A 158 0.08 10.82 19.77
CA ALA A 158 -1.27 11.14 19.32
C ALA A 158 -1.62 10.35 18.04
N PHE A 159 -0.67 10.28 17.11
CA PHE A 159 -0.76 9.50 15.88
C PHE A 159 -0.97 8.01 16.16
N PHE A 160 -0.37 7.46 17.22
CA PHE A 160 -0.64 6.09 17.65
C PHE A 160 -2.13 5.88 17.97
N ASN A 161 -2.75 6.80 18.70
CA ASN A 161 -4.18 6.71 18.99
C ASN A 161 -5.04 6.99 17.76
N LEU A 162 -4.54 7.74 16.77
CA LEU A 162 -5.20 7.84 15.46
C LEU A 162 -5.19 6.48 14.73
N GLN A 163 -4.09 5.73 14.76
CA GLN A 163 -4.05 4.37 14.20
C GLN A 163 -5.01 3.42 14.92
N VAL A 164 -5.19 3.59 16.24
CA VAL A 164 -6.25 2.89 16.97
C VAL A 164 -7.65 3.27 16.46
N VAL A 165 -7.91 4.54 16.14
CA VAL A 165 -9.18 4.97 15.52
C VAL A 165 -9.35 4.36 14.13
N ASN A 166 -8.30 4.34 13.31
CA ASN A 166 -8.31 3.64 12.02
C ASN A 166 -8.65 2.15 12.19
N ALA A 167 -8.12 1.51 13.23
CA ALA A 167 -8.39 0.11 13.51
C ALA A 167 -9.85 -0.11 13.93
N LEU A 168 -10.41 0.77 14.76
CA LEU A 168 -11.84 0.74 15.11
C LEU A 168 -12.72 0.86 13.87
N LEU A 169 -12.40 1.78 12.95
CA LEU A 169 -13.13 1.98 11.70
C LEU A 169 -13.10 0.72 10.82
N VAL A 170 -11.93 0.14 10.59
CA VAL A 170 -11.76 -1.07 9.77
C VAL A 170 -12.43 -2.31 10.40
N LEU A 171 -12.46 -2.40 11.73
CA LEU A 171 -13.12 -3.48 12.47
C LEU A 171 -14.64 -3.27 12.60
N GLY A 172 -15.18 -2.13 12.18
CA GLY A 172 -16.60 -1.79 12.32
C GLY A 172 -17.05 -1.48 13.75
N GLU A 173 -16.11 -1.11 14.63
CA GLU A 173 -16.38 -0.76 16.04
C GLU A 173 -16.87 0.69 16.17
N MET A 174 -17.92 1.03 15.40
CA MET A 174 -18.40 2.40 15.23
C MET A 174 -18.97 3.03 16.51
N GLU A 175 -19.49 2.24 17.45
CA GLU A 175 -19.96 2.73 18.74
C GLU A 175 -18.85 3.48 19.49
N THR A 176 -17.64 2.91 19.54
CA THR A 176 -16.47 3.54 20.17
C THR A 176 -16.01 4.78 19.40
N VAL A 177 -16.01 4.72 18.06
CA VAL A 177 -15.65 5.88 17.21
C VAL A 177 -16.61 7.05 17.46
N LEU A 178 -17.91 6.79 17.49
CA LEU A 178 -18.94 7.81 17.71
C LEU A 178 -18.86 8.41 19.13
N GLN A 179 -18.54 7.60 20.13
CA GLN A 179 -18.26 8.08 21.50
C GLN A 179 -17.05 9.03 21.53
N LEU A 180 -15.97 8.70 20.82
CA LEU A 180 -14.80 9.58 20.69
C LEU A 180 -15.19 10.90 20.01
N CYS A 181 -15.91 10.84 18.90
CA CYS A 181 -16.38 12.03 18.17
C CYS A 181 -17.29 12.96 18.99
N ALA A 182 -17.95 12.45 20.04
CA ALA A 182 -18.80 13.26 20.90
C ALA A 182 -18.01 14.14 21.90
N HIS A 183 -16.72 13.87 22.11
CA HIS A 183 -15.90 14.64 23.02
C HIS A 183 -15.31 15.88 22.31
N PRO A 184 -15.60 17.11 22.78
CA PRO A 184 -15.26 18.34 22.04
C PRO A 184 -13.76 18.65 21.93
N ALA A 185 -12.94 18.03 22.77
CA ALA A 185 -11.47 18.19 22.72
C ALA A 185 -10.76 17.12 21.90
N ILE A 186 -11.49 16.13 21.37
CA ILE A 186 -10.92 15.12 20.47
C ILE A 186 -11.02 15.67 19.05
N ASP A 187 -9.86 15.93 18.46
CA ASP A 187 -9.77 16.71 17.22
C ASP A 187 -9.67 15.83 15.97
N LEU A 188 -10.57 14.84 15.84
CA LEU A 188 -10.53 13.93 14.70
C LEU A 188 -10.72 14.66 13.36
N ARG A 189 -11.35 15.84 13.36
CA ARG A 189 -11.47 16.65 12.13
C ARG A 189 -10.09 17.12 11.66
N GLU A 190 -9.28 17.68 12.55
CA GLU A 190 -7.96 18.17 12.16
C GLU A 190 -6.98 17.03 11.84
N TRP A 191 -7.23 15.82 12.36
CA TRP A 191 -6.51 14.61 11.96
C TRP A 191 -6.94 14.00 10.62
N MET A 192 -7.90 14.59 9.89
CA MET A 192 -8.45 13.99 8.68
C MET A 192 -7.44 13.94 7.54
N GLU A 193 -6.81 15.05 7.19
CA GLU A 193 -5.88 15.18 6.06
C GLU A 193 -4.53 15.75 6.56
N VAL A 194 -3.79 14.94 7.32
CA VAL A 194 -2.51 15.36 7.93
C VAL A 194 -1.33 14.89 7.09
N ARG A 195 -0.28 15.72 7.06
CA ARG A 195 1.00 15.49 6.39
C ARG A 195 2.11 15.37 7.43
N GLU A 196 3.13 14.55 7.15
CA GLU A 196 4.35 14.53 7.97
C GLU A 196 5.18 15.82 7.83
N CYS A 197 5.16 16.42 6.64
CA CYS A 197 5.89 17.64 6.28
C CYS A 197 5.07 18.48 5.28
N TYR A 198 5.37 19.78 5.16
CA TYR A 198 4.59 20.69 4.30
C TYR A 198 4.72 20.38 2.80
N ASP A 199 5.82 19.74 2.38
CA ASP A 199 6.13 19.43 0.98
C ASP A 199 5.70 18.01 0.55
N THR A 200 5.16 17.20 1.45
CA THR A 200 4.64 15.84 1.15
C THR A 200 3.13 15.83 0.97
N GLU A 201 2.59 14.80 0.33
CA GLU A 201 1.14 14.59 0.29
C GLU A 201 0.60 14.17 1.68
N PRO A 202 -0.70 14.38 1.97
CA PRO A 202 -1.30 13.89 3.21
C PRO A 202 -1.25 12.36 3.19
N GLU A 203 -0.46 11.77 4.09
CA GLU A 203 -0.22 10.32 4.16
C GLU A 203 -0.53 9.72 5.55
N VAL A 204 -0.70 10.57 6.57
CA VAL A 204 -0.88 10.17 7.99
C VAL A 204 -2.28 10.49 8.52
N GLY A 205 -3.19 10.98 7.69
CA GLY A 205 -4.58 11.23 8.06
C GLY A 205 -5.42 9.95 8.23
N TRP A 206 -6.58 10.05 8.88
CA TRP A 206 -7.55 8.95 8.88
C TRP A 206 -8.35 8.86 7.58
N ASP A 207 -8.23 9.86 6.69
CA ASP A 207 -8.78 9.86 5.34
C ASP A 207 -8.41 8.60 4.55
N LYS A 208 -7.19 8.10 4.75
CA LYS A 208 -6.69 6.87 4.12
C LYS A 208 -7.58 5.66 4.33
N VAL A 209 -8.31 5.57 5.44
CA VAL A 209 -9.24 4.46 5.67
C VAL A 209 -10.34 4.41 4.60
N PHE A 210 -10.93 5.56 4.26
CA PHE A 210 -11.99 5.59 3.26
C PHE A 210 -11.46 5.71 1.83
N GLU A 211 -10.29 6.32 1.60
CA GLU A 211 -9.67 6.35 0.26
C GLU A 211 -9.35 4.95 -0.22
N VAL A 212 -8.60 4.16 0.58
CA VAL A 212 -8.28 2.76 0.28
C VAL A 212 -9.57 1.96 0.03
N THR A 213 -10.56 2.14 0.90
CA THR A 213 -11.82 1.39 0.83
C THR A 213 -12.62 1.74 -0.41
N LEU A 214 -12.68 3.02 -0.77
CA LEU A 214 -13.38 3.49 -1.95
C LEU A 214 -12.69 3.01 -3.22
N ASP A 215 -11.36 3.06 -3.28
CA ASP A 215 -10.58 2.59 -4.42
C ASP A 215 -10.79 1.09 -4.68
N PHE A 216 -10.67 0.25 -3.65
CA PHE A 216 -10.96 -1.17 -3.80
C PHE A 216 -12.44 -1.43 -4.10
N TYR A 217 -13.36 -0.67 -3.52
CA TYR A 217 -14.78 -0.80 -3.83
C TYR A 217 -15.05 -0.48 -5.31
N LEU A 218 -14.53 0.63 -5.82
CA LEU A 218 -14.66 1.03 -7.22
C LEU A 218 -14.01 0.01 -8.15
N LEU A 219 -12.78 -0.40 -7.87
CA LEU A 219 -12.03 -1.37 -8.67
C LEU A 219 -12.77 -2.70 -8.77
N LEU A 220 -13.14 -3.30 -7.64
CA LEU A 220 -13.75 -4.63 -7.61
C LEU A 220 -15.14 -4.65 -8.25
N ASN A 221 -15.96 -3.61 -8.03
CA ASN A 221 -17.27 -3.50 -8.69
C ASN A 221 -17.14 -3.20 -10.18
N LEU A 222 -16.15 -2.39 -10.58
CA LEU A 222 -15.89 -2.15 -11.99
C LEU A 222 -15.50 -3.46 -12.70
N LEU A 223 -14.58 -4.22 -12.12
CA LEU A 223 -14.16 -5.53 -12.62
C LEU A 223 -15.28 -6.57 -12.62
N HIS A 224 -16.23 -6.47 -11.68
CA HIS A 224 -17.42 -7.30 -11.69
C HIS A 224 -18.25 -7.15 -12.98
N GLY A 225 -18.25 -5.95 -13.57
CA GLY A 225 -18.93 -5.66 -14.83
C GLY A 225 -18.27 -6.21 -16.09
N PHE A 226 -17.10 -6.83 -15.99
CA PHE A 226 -16.35 -7.46 -17.10
C PHE A 226 -16.11 -8.94 -16.78
N PRO A 227 -17.15 -9.80 -16.80
CA PRO A 227 -17.04 -11.22 -16.44
C PRO A 227 -15.99 -11.97 -17.28
N GLU A 228 -15.81 -11.59 -18.55
CA GLU A 228 -14.82 -12.17 -19.45
C GLU A 228 -13.38 -12.08 -18.94
N LEU A 229 -13.04 -11.03 -18.17
CA LEU A 229 -11.69 -10.85 -17.62
C LEU A 229 -11.46 -11.70 -16.36
N ARG A 230 -12.53 -12.16 -15.72
CA ARG A 230 -12.47 -12.98 -14.49
C ARG A 230 -12.42 -14.47 -14.79
N GLU A 231 -12.95 -14.88 -15.94
CA GLU A 231 -12.95 -16.27 -16.42
C GLU A 231 -11.63 -16.67 -17.11
N GLY A 232 -10.63 -15.78 -17.12
CA GLY A 232 -9.33 -15.90 -17.80
C GLY A 232 -8.38 -17.00 -17.30
N SER A 233 -8.89 -18.09 -16.71
CA SER A 233 -8.09 -19.20 -16.18
C SER A 233 -7.47 -20.11 -17.26
N LYS A 234 -7.43 -19.69 -18.52
CA LYS A 234 -6.76 -20.42 -19.61
C LYS A 234 -5.47 -19.70 -19.97
N ILE A 235 -4.37 -20.44 -20.07
CA ILE A 235 -3.07 -19.92 -20.51
C ILE A 235 -3.26 -19.12 -21.80
N GLY A 236 -2.92 -17.82 -21.77
CA GLY A 236 -3.07 -16.89 -22.90
C GLY A 236 -4.42 -16.17 -23.00
N SER A 237 -5.28 -16.25 -21.98
CA SER A 237 -6.49 -15.43 -21.86
C SER A 237 -6.21 -14.12 -21.16
N ASP A 238 -6.92 -13.06 -21.54
CA ASP A 238 -6.89 -11.78 -20.83
C ASP A 238 -7.36 -11.97 -19.38
N ASP A 239 -6.57 -11.45 -18.43
CA ASP A 239 -6.84 -11.50 -16.99
C ASP A 239 -6.94 -10.07 -16.46
N TYR A 240 -7.95 -9.79 -15.64
CA TYR A 240 -8.09 -8.47 -15.02
C TYR A 240 -6.89 -8.09 -14.15
N ARG A 241 -6.18 -9.08 -13.61
CA ARG A 241 -5.01 -8.89 -12.75
C ARG A 241 -3.81 -8.32 -13.51
N ASP A 242 -3.80 -8.45 -14.83
CA ASP A 242 -2.80 -7.83 -15.71
C ASP A 242 -3.13 -6.37 -16.06
N THR A 243 -4.22 -5.81 -15.53
CA THR A 243 -4.58 -4.42 -15.82
C THR A 243 -3.77 -3.43 -14.99
N LYS A 244 -3.41 -2.29 -15.60
CA LYS A 244 -2.76 -1.18 -14.90
C LYS A 244 -3.53 -0.75 -13.66
N MET A 245 -4.86 -0.60 -13.77
CA MET A 245 -5.68 -0.16 -12.64
C MET A 245 -5.62 -1.15 -11.47
N TYR A 246 -5.66 -2.47 -11.74
CA TYR A 246 -5.61 -3.47 -10.68
C TYR A 246 -4.25 -3.50 -10.00
N GLN A 247 -3.17 -3.58 -10.78
CA GLN A 247 -1.80 -3.63 -10.25
C GLN A 247 -1.45 -2.34 -9.49
N LYS A 248 -1.80 -1.16 -10.04
CA LYS A 248 -1.52 0.12 -9.38
C LYS A 248 -2.30 0.26 -8.08
N THR A 249 -3.61 -0.06 -8.05
CA THR A 249 -4.40 0.01 -6.81
C THR A 249 -3.90 -0.96 -5.74
N LEU A 250 -3.53 -2.20 -6.12
CA LEU A 250 -2.87 -3.10 -5.18
C LEU A 250 -1.59 -2.49 -4.65
N PHE A 251 -0.69 -2.07 -5.54
CA PHE A 251 0.59 -1.48 -5.15
C PHE A 251 0.43 -0.31 -4.18
N LEU A 252 -0.42 0.68 -4.49
CA LEU A 252 -0.60 1.87 -3.65
C LEU A 252 -1.10 1.53 -2.25
N TRP A 253 -2.02 0.57 -2.15
CA TRP A 253 -2.77 0.34 -0.91
C TRP A 253 -2.41 -0.92 -0.15
N THR A 254 -1.46 -1.72 -0.66
CA THR A 254 -0.98 -2.92 0.05
C THR A 254 0.50 -2.86 0.40
N GLN A 255 1.18 -1.74 0.16
CA GLN A 255 2.57 -1.51 0.57
C GLN A 255 2.78 -1.71 2.08
N MET A 256 3.81 -2.50 2.41
CA MET A 256 4.26 -2.70 3.79
C MET A 256 4.91 -1.43 4.35
N HIS A 257 4.71 -1.20 5.64
CA HIS A 257 5.30 -0.07 6.36
C HIS A 257 4.89 1.32 5.81
N SER A 258 3.75 1.40 5.11
CA SER A 258 3.13 2.68 4.77
C SER A 258 2.53 3.35 6.02
N GLN A 259 2.27 4.66 5.97
CA GLN A 259 1.60 5.36 7.07
C GLN A 259 0.10 5.02 7.18
N ALA A 260 -0.45 4.43 6.12
CA ALA A 260 -1.78 3.84 6.07
C ALA A 260 -1.77 2.34 6.47
N GLU A 261 -0.82 1.89 7.30
CA GLU A 261 -0.61 0.47 7.60
C GLU A 261 -1.87 -0.27 8.08
N VAL A 262 -2.72 0.41 8.88
CA VAL A 262 -3.95 -0.17 9.42
C VAL A 262 -4.96 -0.57 8.33
N PRO A 263 -5.43 0.34 7.47
CA PRO A 263 -6.29 -0.04 6.35
C PRO A 263 -5.56 -0.98 5.38
N SER A 264 -4.28 -0.74 5.07
CA SER A 264 -3.51 -1.57 4.13
C SER A 264 -3.41 -3.03 4.56
N GLN A 265 -3.24 -3.32 5.86
CA GLN A 265 -3.14 -4.69 6.38
C GLN A 265 -4.42 -5.50 6.14
N PHE A 266 -5.59 -4.87 6.23
CA PHE A 266 -6.86 -5.53 5.96
C PHE A 266 -6.93 -6.01 4.50
N TYR A 267 -6.55 -5.14 3.56
CA TYR A 267 -6.55 -5.48 2.14
C TYR A 267 -5.43 -6.44 1.76
N ARG A 268 -4.24 -6.34 2.37
CA ARG A 268 -3.18 -7.36 2.22
C ARG A 268 -3.71 -8.76 2.53
N ARG A 269 -4.37 -8.95 3.68
CA ARG A 269 -4.98 -10.25 4.04
C ARG A 269 -6.11 -10.67 3.11
N PHE A 270 -6.93 -9.70 2.66
CA PHE A 270 -8.01 -9.99 1.72
C PHE A 270 -7.48 -10.52 0.38
N PHE A 271 -6.35 -9.99 -0.10
CA PHE A 271 -5.74 -10.37 -1.37
C PHE A 271 -4.64 -11.46 -1.24
N GLY A 272 -4.24 -11.84 -0.02
CA GLY A 272 -3.16 -12.82 0.21
C GLY A 272 -1.75 -12.26 -0.05
N LEU A 273 -1.53 -10.99 0.30
CA LEU A 273 -0.32 -10.20 0.02
C LEU A 273 0.44 -9.84 1.29
N GLU A 274 0.34 -10.63 2.36
CA GLU A 274 0.93 -10.32 3.67
C GLU A 274 2.46 -10.19 3.64
N ASP A 275 3.11 -10.92 2.73
CA ASP A 275 4.58 -10.97 2.58
C ASP A 275 5.06 -10.30 1.27
N HIS A 276 4.27 -9.36 0.72
CA HIS A 276 4.56 -8.70 -0.58
C HIS A 276 4.58 -7.17 -0.43
N PHE A 277 5.34 -6.52 -1.31
CA PHE A 277 5.52 -5.08 -1.46
C PHE A 277 6.20 -4.39 -0.26
N GLU A 278 7.41 -4.84 0.07
CA GLU A 278 8.31 -4.12 0.97
C GLU A 278 8.70 -2.75 0.38
N VAL A 279 8.61 -1.68 1.18
CA VAL A 279 8.88 -0.31 0.72
C VAL A 279 10.33 0.10 1.00
N PRO A 280 11.01 0.75 0.04
CA PRO A 280 10.63 0.93 -1.36
C PRO A 280 10.88 -0.33 -2.20
N LEU A 281 10.03 -0.57 -3.20
CA LEU A 281 10.16 -1.64 -4.19
C LEU A 281 11.48 -1.45 -4.96
N THR A 282 12.54 -2.09 -4.49
CA THR A 282 13.85 -2.02 -5.11
C THR A 282 14.03 -3.25 -5.98
N ILE A 283 13.91 -3.09 -7.30
CA ILE A 283 14.16 -4.20 -8.21
C ILE A 283 15.68 -4.43 -8.30
N GLN A 284 16.15 -5.45 -7.58
CA GLN A 284 17.55 -5.84 -7.61
C GLN A 284 17.87 -6.66 -8.88
N ARG A 285 18.47 -5.94 -9.84
CA ARG A 285 19.36 -6.37 -10.92
C ARG A 285 18.91 -7.34 -12.02
N HIS A 286 17.88 -8.19 -11.94
CA HIS A 286 17.72 -9.21 -13.01
C HIS A 286 16.28 -9.62 -13.36
N PHE A 287 15.54 -8.77 -14.09
CA PHE A 287 14.39 -9.25 -14.86
C PHE A 287 14.68 -9.19 -16.36
N HIS A 288 14.68 -10.36 -17.01
CA HIS A 288 14.81 -10.51 -18.47
C HIS A 288 13.57 -10.04 -19.26
N LEU A 289 12.64 -9.34 -18.62
CA LEU A 289 11.49 -8.79 -19.30
C LEU A 289 11.89 -7.55 -20.11
N PRO A 290 11.52 -7.49 -21.40
CA PRO A 290 11.82 -6.33 -22.23
C PRO A 290 11.36 -5.00 -21.62
N VAL A 291 10.27 -4.99 -20.85
CA VAL A 291 9.75 -3.78 -20.20
C VAL A 291 10.66 -3.25 -19.10
N PHE A 292 11.18 -4.11 -18.21
CA PHE A 292 12.11 -3.69 -17.17
C PHE A 292 13.48 -3.33 -17.75
N ALA A 293 13.94 -4.05 -18.78
CA ALA A 293 15.16 -3.70 -19.50
C ALA A 293 15.08 -2.32 -20.16
N LYS A 294 13.91 -1.96 -20.72
CA LYS A 294 13.66 -0.63 -21.29
C LYS A 294 13.67 0.46 -20.22
N LEU A 295 12.97 0.25 -19.10
CA LEU A 295 12.98 1.20 -17.98
C LEU A 295 14.38 1.43 -17.41
N LEU A 296 15.15 0.35 -17.23
CA LEU A 296 16.54 0.44 -16.80
C LEU A 296 17.39 1.23 -17.79
N ALA A 297 17.20 1.01 -19.11
CA ALA A 297 17.92 1.77 -20.13
C ALA A 297 17.54 3.27 -20.13
N GLU A 298 16.27 3.59 -19.89
CA GLU A 298 15.79 4.98 -19.77
C GLU A 298 16.35 5.66 -18.52
N GLU A 299 16.39 4.97 -17.38
CA GLU A 299 16.94 5.53 -16.14
C GLU A 299 18.46 5.71 -16.24
N GLN A 300 19.19 4.73 -16.79
CA GLN A 300 20.62 4.88 -17.09
C GLN A 300 20.91 6.04 -18.06
N ALA A 301 20.00 6.32 -19.01
CA ALA A 301 20.12 7.48 -19.89
C ALA A 301 19.85 8.80 -19.16
N ARG A 302 18.95 8.82 -18.16
CA ARG A 302 18.71 9.99 -17.29
C ARG A 302 19.89 10.25 -16.35
N GLU A 303 20.43 9.21 -15.72
CA GLU A 303 21.57 9.32 -14.80
C GLU A 303 22.83 9.83 -15.50
N ARG A 304 23.11 9.39 -16.74
CA ARG A 304 24.23 9.95 -17.55
C ARG A 304 24.12 11.45 -17.80
N ASN A 305 22.94 12.04 -17.64
CA ASN A 305 22.70 13.48 -17.76
C ASN A 305 22.73 14.21 -16.40
N ARG A 306 22.73 13.51 -15.27
CA ARG A 306 22.98 14.07 -13.94
C ARG A 306 24.49 14.12 -13.71
N VAL A 307 24.97 15.23 -13.15
CA VAL A 307 26.40 15.56 -12.97
C VAL A 307 27.15 14.39 -12.30
N PRO A 308 28.41 14.09 -12.70
CA PRO A 308 29.17 13.01 -12.08
C PRO A 308 29.33 13.27 -10.58
N HIS A 309 28.85 12.33 -9.75
CA HIS A 309 29.28 12.26 -8.36
C HIS A 309 30.74 11.77 -8.34
N ASP A 310 31.58 12.45 -7.55
CA ASP A 310 33.04 12.31 -7.48
C ASP A 310 33.48 11.12 -6.60
N ASP A 311 32.67 10.06 -6.50
CA ASP A 311 32.95 8.91 -5.64
C ASP A 311 33.30 7.66 -6.48
N ASP A 312 34.55 7.22 -6.35
CA ASP A 312 35.18 6.01 -6.91
C ASP A 312 34.59 4.69 -6.33
N ASP A 313 33.26 4.53 -6.28
CA ASP A 313 32.61 3.25 -5.95
C ASP A 313 31.83 2.73 -7.18
N PRO A 314 32.19 1.59 -7.78
CA PRO A 314 31.48 1.00 -8.90
C PRO A 314 30.15 0.38 -8.42
N TYR A 315 29.21 1.21 -7.95
CA TYR A 315 27.85 0.76 -7.73
C TYR A 315 27.22 0.43 -9.08
N GLU A 316 26.96 -0.86 -9.31
CA GLU A 316 26.14 -1.27 -10.46
C GLU A 316 24.73 -0.68 -10.31
N PRO A 317 24.14 -0.16 -11.39
CA PRO A 317 22.88 0.58 -11.33
C PRO A 317 21.74 -0.32 -10.84
N TYR A 318 21.00 0.17 -9.84
CA TYR A 318 19.75 -0.41 -9.36
C TYR A 318 18.58 0.42 -9.89
N LEU A 319 17.45 -0.23 -10.19
CA LEU A 319 16.24 0.46 -10.62
C LEU A 319 15.32 0.61 -9.41
N HIS A 320 15.19 1.85 -8.91
CA HIS A 320 14.20 2.18 -7.90
C HIS A 320 12.85 2.34 -8.59
N LEU A 321 11.88 1.49 -8.27
CA LEU A 321 10.52 1.63 -8.78
C LEU A 321 9.55 2.09 -7.71
N ASP A 322 8.75 3.09 -8.05
CA ASP A 322 7.70 3.67 -7.24
C ASP A 322 6.38 3.75 -8.03
N GLU A 323 5.39 4.43 -7.47
CA GLU A 323 4.08 4.58 -8.09
C GLU A 323 4.08 5.35 -9.42
N ASP A 324 5.12 6.13 -9.67
CA ASP A 324 5.23 7.05 -10.81
C ASP A 324 5.93 6.40 -11.99
N ASN A 325 6.89 5.50 -11.72
CA ASN A 325 7.72 4.90 -12.77
C ASN A 325 7.50 3.38 -12.97
N PHE A 326 6.77 2.69 -12.09
CA PHE A 326 6.51 1.26 -12.26
C PHE A 326 5.61 0.97 -13.50
N PRO A 327 5.92 -0.04 -14.33
CA PRO A 327 5.21 -0.30 -15.58
C PRO A 327 3.90 -1.09 -15.40
N PHE A 328 3.00 -0.57 -14.56
CA PHE A 328 1.71 -1.19 -14.29
C PHE A 328 0.94 -1.49 -15.58
N GLY A 329 0.42 -2.71 -15.70
CA GLY A 329 -0.32 -3.18 -16.86
C GLY A 329 0.52 -3.55 -18.07
N LYS A 330 1.86 -3.54 -17.96
CA LYS A 330 2.79 -4.07 -18.97
C LYS A 330 3.52 -5.33 -18.53
N VAL A 331 3.35 -5.73 -17.28
CA VAL A 331 3.92 -6.95 -16.70
C VAL A 331 2.81 -7.93 -16.34
N PRO A 332 3.00 -9.24 -16.58
CA PRO A 332 2.08 -10.25 -16.06
C PRO A 332 1.95 -10.16 -14.53
N PHE A 333 0.77 -10.45 -14.00
CA PHE A 333 0.46 -10.33 -12.58
C PHE A 333 1.42 -11.13 -11.68
N GLU A 334 1.75 -12.36 -12.06
CA GLU A 334 2.69 -13.19 -11.29
C GLU A 334 4.08 -12.54 -11.19
N MET A 335 4.53 -11.84 -12.24
CA MET A 335 5.80 -11.11 -12.21
C MET A 335 5.69 -9.85 -11.35
N PHE A 336 4.58 -9.13 -11.43
CA PHE A 336 4.29 -7.99 -10.55
C PHE A 336 4.38 -8.38 -9.07
N LEU A 337 3.83 -9.53 -8.68
CA LEU A 337 3.88 -10.02 -7.30
C LEU A 337 5.31 -10.33 -6.82
N THR A 338 6.19 -10.81 -7.69
CA THR A 338 7.56 -11.21 -7.30
C THR A 338 8.60 -10.10 -7.55
N CYS A 339 8.19 -8.86 -7.80
CA CYS A 339 9.12 -7.78 -8.14
C CYS A 339 10.03 -7.33 -6.98
N ASP A 340 9.60 -7.53 -5.74
CA ASP A 340 10.33 -7.23 -4.50
C ASP A 340 11.22 -8.38 -4.02
N THR A 341 10.91 -9.61 -4.41
CA THR A 341 11.72 -10.77 -4.04
C THR A 341 13.11 -10.68 -4.68
N GLU A 342 14.17 -10.98 -3.91
CA GLU A 342 15.53 -11.09 -4.46
C GLU A 342 15.49 -12.07 -5.64
N ALA A 343 15.68 -11.56 -6.85
CA ALA A 343 15.81 -12.41 -8.01
C ALA A 343 17.01 -13.33 -7.79
N PRO A 344 16.90 -14.64 -8.07
CA PRO A 344 18.08 -15.49 -8.14
C PRO A 344 19.07 -14.81 -9.08
N TYR A 345 20.33 -14.71 -8.69
CA TYR A 345 21.34 -14.04 -9.51
C TYR A 345 21.51 -14.79 -10.84
N TYR A 346 20.85 -14.30 -11.90
CA TYR A 346 20.99 -14.78 -13.26
C TYR A 346 21.99 -13.91 -14.01
N ARG A 347 23.23 -14.39 -14.09
CA ARG A 347 24.35 -13.68 -14.69
C ARG A 347 24.08 -13.41 -16.17
N SER A 348 24.19 -12.15 -16.60
CA SER A 348 24.03 -11.76 -17.99
C SER A 348 25.15 -12.34 -18.86
N THR A 349 24.87 -12.59 -20.15
CA THR A 349 25.89 -13.03 -21.13
C THR A 349 27.09 -12.09 -21.22
N LEU A 350 26.90 -10.80 -20.91
CA LEU A 350 27.97 -9.81 -20.86
C LEU A 350 28.87 -10.00 -19.63
N GLU A 351 28.31 -10.30 -18.45
CA GLU A 351 29.07 -10.63 -17.25
C GLU A 351 29.83 -11.94 -17.40
N ILE A 352 29.19 -12.96 -18.00
CA ILE A 352 29.83 -14.26 -18.33
C ILE A 352 31.06 -14.01 -19.20
N ALA A 353 30.93 -13.21 -20.26
CA ALA A 353 32.04 -12.84 -21.13
C ALA A 353 33.11 -12.00 -20.43
N ARG A 354 32.72 -11.12 -19.49
CA ARG A 354 33.68 -10.34 -18.67
C ARG A 354 34.47 -11.22 -17.71
N VAL A 355 33.82 -12.18 -17.05
CA VAL A 355 34.49 -13.15 -16.17
C VAL A 355 35.45 -14.02 -16.98
N GLU A 356 35.01 -14.54 -18.13
CA GLU A 356 35.87 -15.30 -19.04
C GLU A 356 37.10 -14.48 -19.50
N ALA A 357 36.88 -13.21 -19.90
CA ALA A 357 37.94 -12.30 -20.31
C ALA A 357 38.90 -11.97 -19.17
N TYR A 358 38.39 -11.81 -17.95
CA TYR A 358 39.20 -11.53 -16.77
C TYR A 358 40.05 -12.75 -16.37
N LEU A 359 39.50 -13.96 -16.40
CA LEU A 359 40.25 -15.20 -16.15
C LEU A 359 41.37 -15.40 -17.18
N ARG A 360 41.11 -15.08 -18.46
CA ARG A 360 42.14 -15.04 -19.51
C ARG A 360 43.19 -13.97 -19.24
N HIS A 361 42.78 -12.79 -18.78
CA HIS A 361 43.69 -11.70 -18.46
C HIS A 361 44.64 -12.03 -17.30
N LEU A 362 44.17 -12.81 -16.33
CA LEU A 362 44.97 -13.37 -15.24
C LEU A 362 45.93 -14.50 -15.69
N GLY A 363 45.93 -14.86 -16.97
CA GLY A 363 46.86 -15.82 -17.56
C GLY A 363 46.47 -17.28 -17.36
N LEU A 364 45.20 -17.58 -17.04
CA LEU A 364 44.75 -18.96 -16.95
C LEU A 364 44.73 -19.63 -18.34
N PRO A 365 45.23 -20.88 -18.45
CA PRO A 365 45.05 -21.72 -19.62
C PRO A 365 43.57 -21.88 -19.99
N GLN A 366 43.26 -21.91 -21.29
CA GLN A 366 41.89 -21.96 -21.80
C GLN A 366 41.11 -23.16 -21.24
N GLU A 367 41.77 -24.28 -20.99
CA GLU A 367 41.18 -25.50 -20.44
C GLU A 367 40.66 -25.27 -19.00
N LEU A 368 41.41 -24.52 -18.18
CA LEU A 368 41.01 -24.16 -16.82
C LEU A 368 39.94 -23.08 -16.81
N VAL A 369 39.97 -22.14 -17.76
CA VAL A 369 38.88 -21.16 -17.92
C VAL A 369 37.58 -21.88 -18.22
N LEU A 370 37.57 -22.82 -19.19
CA LEU A 370 36.37 -23.60 -19.53
C LEU A 370 35.88 -24.46 -18.36
N GLU A 371 36.79 -25.08 -17.60
CA GLU A 371 36.42 -25.87 -16.43
C GLU A 371 35.82 -25.01 -15.31
N ILE A 372 36.42 -23.85 -15.00
CA ILE A 372 35.87 -22.90 -14.02
C ILE A 372 34.49 -22.42 -14.48
N MET A 373 34.33 -22.10 -15.76
CA MET A 373 33.06 -21.62 -16.29
C MET A 373 31.97 -22.70 -16.24
N ALA A 374 32.32 -23.96 -16.51
CA ALA A 374 31.39 -25.09 -16.40
C ALA A 374 30.99 -25.41 -14.94
N TRP A 375 31.90 -25.25 -13.97
CA TRP A 375 31.65 -25.49 -12.54
C TRP A 375 30.73 -24.46 -11.89
N THR A 376 30.59 -23.30 -12.52
CA THR A 376 29.82 -22.17 -12.00
C THR A 376 28.44 -22.05 -12.65
N GLU A 377 28.03 -23.09 -13.38
CA GLU A 377 26.75 -23.23 -14.09
C GLU A 377 26.49 -22.09 -15.09
N TYR A 378 27.55 -21.63 -15.79
CA TYR A 378 27.44 -20.57 -16.81
C TYR A 378 26.95 -21.04 -18.20
N ASP A 379 26.42 -22.26 -18.31
CA ASP A 379 25.98 -22.88 -19.58
C ASP A 379 24.52 -22.57 -19.95
#